data_AF-A0AA50VGQ8-F1
#
_entry.id   AF-A0AA50VGQ8-F1
#
_cell.length_a   1.000
_cell.length_b   1.000
_cell.length_c   1.000
_cell.angle_alpha   90.00
_cell.angle_beta   90.00
_cell.angle_gamma   90.00
#
_symmetry.space_group_name_H-M   'P 1'
#
loop_
_entity.id
_entity.type
_entity.pdbx_description
1 polymer ?
#
loop_
_entity_poly.entity_id
_entity_poly.type
_entity_poly.pdbx_seq_one_letter_code
_entity_poly.pdbx_strand_id
1 'polypeptide(L)'
;EETGFDITNFINKQDYIEATIHDQSVRLYIIGYIPHDTKFQPQTRNEIKACEWFPIADLPANRKDMTPKLKMGVSPNAFFMVLPFVKRLRRWVAE
;
A
#
# COMPACT_ATOMS: atom_id res chain seq x y z
N GLU A 1 -9.34 -8.34 -9.25
CA GLU A 1 -9.84 -7.21 -10.06
C GLU A 1 -8.74 -6.20 -10.37
N GLU A 2 -8.32 -5.37 -9.40
CA GLU A 2 -7.42 -4.23 -9.65
C GLU A 2 -5.97 -4.59 -10.02
N THR A 3 -5.45 -5.71 -9.52
CA THR A 3 -4.03 -6.11 -9.74
C THR A 3 -3.88 -7.38 -10.58
N GLY A 4 -4.97 -8.12 -10.80
CA GLY A 4 -4.95 -9.43 -11.46
C GLY A 4 -4.21 -10.55 -10.71
N PHE A 5 -3.70 -10.28 -9.50
CA PHE A 5 -2.93 -11.24 -8.71
C PHE A 5 -3.84 -12.00 -7.72
N ASP A 6 -3.73 -13.33 -7.71
CA ASP A 6 -4.48 -14.19 -6.79
C ASP A 6 -3.73 -14.33 -5.46
N ILE A 7 -4.37 -13.87 -4.37
CA ILE A 7 -3.83 -13.88 -3.02
C ILE A 7 -4.31 -15.07 -2.17
N THR A 8 -5.13 -15.97 -2.72
CA THR A 8 -5.82 -17.03 -1.96
C THR A 8 -4.87 -17.86 -1.09
N ASN A 9 -3.70 -18.19 -1.62
CA ASN A 9 -2.69 -19.00 -0.92
C ASN A 9 -1.70 -18.18 -0.08
N PHE A 10 -1.77 -16.85 -0.15
CA PHE A 10 -0.84 -15.94 0.52
C PHE A 10 -1.47 -15.23 1.73
N ILE A 11 -2.81 -15.15 1.78
CA ILE A 11 -3.50 -14.38 2.80
C ILE A 11 -3.46 -15.06 4.17
N ASN A 12 -2.95 -14.33 5.16
CA ASN A 12 -3.13 -14.64 6.57
C ASN A 12 -4.21 -13.71 7.16
N LYS A 13 -5.31 -14.26 7.68
CA LYS A 13 -6.41 -13.47 8.25
C LYS A 13 -6.05 -12.76 9.55
N GLN A 14 -4.97 -13.15 10.21
CA GLN A 14 -4.46 -12.51 11.41
C GLN A 14 -3.58 -11.30 11.10
N ASP A 15 -3.01 -11.22 9.89
CA ASP A 15 -2.10 -10.15 9.49
C ASP A 15 -2.88 -9.03 8.78
N TYR A 16 -3.36 -8.07 9.56
CA TYR A 16 -4.07 -6.93 9.03
C TYR A 16 -3.80 -5.63 9.81
N ILE A 17 -4.05 -4.52 9.15
CA ILE A 17 -4.08 -3.19 9.74
C ILE A 17 -5.47 -2.62 9.55
N GLU A 18 -6.11 -2.25 10.66
CA GLU A 18 -7.41 -1.58 10.65
C GLU A 18 -7.29 -0.14 11.11
N ALA A 19 -7.98 0.76 10.42
CA ALA A 19 -8.11 2.17 10.75
C ALA A 19 -9.53 2.66 10.46
N THR A 20 -10.03 3.56 11.31
CA THR A 20 -11.28 4.28 11.05
C THR A 20 -10.99 5.55 10.27
N ILE A 21 -11.59 5.71 9.10
CA ILE A 21 -11.45 6.87 8.22
C ILE A 21 -12.85 7.37 7.87
N HIS A 22 -13.17 8.62 8.21
CA HIS A 22 -14.49 9.23 8.00
C HIS A 22 -15.65 8.33 8.51
N ASP A 23 -15.53 7.85 9.76
CA ASP A 23 -16.48 6.94 10.42
C ASP A 23 -16.68 5.58 9.74
N GLN A 24 -15.83 5.22 8.76
CA GLN A 24 -15.79 3.89 8.15
C GLN A 24 -14.59 3.11 8.64
N SER A 25 -14.80 1.85 9.04
CA SER A 25 -13.69 0.94 9.36
C SER A 25 -13.10 0.38 8.07
N VAL A 26 -11.82 0.67 7.83
CA VAL A 26 -11.06 0.17 6.69
C VAL A 26 -10.01 -0.81 7.20
N ARG A 27 -10.04 -2.03 6.67
CA ARG A 27 -9.10 -3.11 6.99
C ARG A 27 -8.30 -3.49 5.76
N LEU A 28 -6.97 -3.41 5.88
CA LEU A 28 -6.03 -3.87 4.86
C LEU A 28 -5.30 -5.10 5.39
N TYR A 29 -5.42 -6.23 4.69
CA TYR A 29 -4.63 -7.44 4.98
C TYR A 29 -3.23 -7.28 4.39
N ILE A 30 -2.23 -7.72 5.14
CA ILE A 30 -0.83 -7.63 4.71
C ILE A 30 -0.46 -8.93 4.01
N ILE A 31 0.02 -8.81 2.77
CA ILE A 31 0.55 -9.92 1.99
C ILE A 31 2.05 -9.68 1.80
N GLY A 32 2.87 -10.47 2.50
CA GLY A 32 4.33 -10.39 2.43
C GLY A 32 4.93 -11.27 1.33
N TYR A 33 6.24 -11.10 1.10
CA TYR A 33 7.07 -12.03 0.31
C TYR A 33 6.65 -12.22 -1.15
N ILE A 34 5.99 -11.23 -1.74
CA ILE A 34 5.66 -11.25 -3.18
C ILE A 34 6.92 -10.93 -3.99
N PRO A 35 7.28 -11.73 -5.00
CA PRO A 35 8.43 -11.45 -5.88
C PRO A 35 8.30 -10.10 -6.58
N HIS A 36 9.38 -9.32 -6.63
CA HIS A 36 9.36 -7.96 -7.20
C HIS A 36 9.09 -7.95 -8.71
N ASP A 37 9.36 -9.04 -9.40
CA ASP A 37 9.13 -9.25 -10.83
C ASP A 37 7.70 -9.72 -11.17
N THR A 38 6.86 -9.95 -10.15
CA THR A 38 5.44 -10.27 -10.30
C THR A 38 4.76 -9.24 -11.20
N LYS A 39 4.04 -9.74 -12.21
CA LYS A 39 3.30 -8.89 -13.14
C LYS A 39 1.91 -8.62 -12.59
N PHE A 40 1.65 -7.36 -12.27
CA PHE A 40 0.32 -6.88 -11.91
C PHE A 40 -0.36 -6.27 -13.12
N GLN A 41 -1.59 -6.69 -13.39
CA GLN A 41 -2.41 -6.18 -14.48
C GLN A 41 -3.89 -6.16 -14.06
N PRO A 42 -4.57 -5.00 -14.12
CA PRO A 42 -5.99 -4.93 -13.83
C PRO A 42 -6.79 -5.78 -14.81
N GLN A 43 -7.86 -6.38 -14.32
CA GLN A 43 -8.82 -7.14 -15.13
C GLN A 43 -9.81 -6.21 -15.85
N THR A 44 -10.06 -5.03 -15.28
CA THR A 44 -10.93 -3.98 -15.80
C THR A 44 -10.14 -2.96 -16.63
N ARG A 45 -10.79 -2.38 -17.64
CA ARG A 45 -10.16 -1.41 -18.55
C ARG A 45 -10.36 0.02 -18.04
N ASN A 46 -9.32 0.84 -18.17
CA ASN A 46 -9.34 2.28 -17.86
C ASN A 46 -9.59 2.66 -16.39
N GLU A 47 -9.46 1.73 -15.44
CA GLU A 47 -9.61 2.01 -14.00
C GLU A 47 -8.28 2.28 -13.32
N ILE A 48 -7.26 1.47 -13.58
CA ILE A 48 -5.92 1.60 -12.98
C ILE A 48 -4.93 2.05 -14.04
N LYS A 49 -4.25 3.18 -13.79
CA LYS A 49 -3.26 3.75 -14.70
C LYS A 49 -1.91 3.03 -14.64
N ALA A 50 -1.46 2.66 -13.44
CA ALA A 50 -0.17 2.01 -13.20
C ALA A 50 -0.19 1.25 -11.88
N CYS A 51 0.57 0.15 -11.82
CA CYS A 51 0.86 -0.61 -10.61
C CYS A 51 2.37 -0.63 -10.41
N GLU A 52 2.86 0.05 -9.37
CA GLU A 52 4.29 0.24 -9.12
C GLU A 52 4.60 -0.05 -7.65
N TRP A 53 5.82 -0.53 -7.40
CA TRP A 53 6.32 -0.74 -6.05
C TRP A 53 6.81 0.56 -5.42
N PHE A 54 6.51 0.75 -4.13
CA PHE A 54 6.99 1.88 -3.34
C PHE A 54 7.83 1.39 -2.16
N PRO A 55 9.06 1.90 -1.95
CA PRO A 55 9.80 1.63 -0.74
C PRO A 55 9.04 2.10 0.51
N ILE A 56 8.80 1.20 1.46
CA ILE A 56 8.04 1.48 2.70
C ILE A 56 8.74 2.56 3.55
N ALA A 57 10.08 2.60 3.52
CA ALA A 57 10.89 3.60 4.21
C ALA A 57 10.65 5.02 3.66
N ASP A 58 10.32 5.15 2.37
CA ASP A 58 10.16 6.44 1.69
C ASP A 58 8.71 6.93 1.66
N LEU A 59 7.75 6.14 2.16
CA LEU A 59 6.35 6.57 2.32
C LEU A 59 6.26 7.80 3.26
N PRO A 60 5.30 8.72 3.04
CA PRO A 60 5.17 9.88 3.90
C PRO A 60 4.69 9.49 5.30
N ALA A 61 5.28 10.08 6.35
CA ALA A 61 4.79 9.93 7.73
C ALA A 61 3.60 10.85 8.04
N ASN A 62 3.45 11.95 7.30
CA ASN A 62 2.34 12.89 7.37
C ASN A 62 2.22 13.68 6.06
N ARG A 63 1.17 14.50 5.91
CA ARG A 63 0.92 15.26 4.66
C ARG A 63 1.99 16.30 4.31
N LYS A 64 2.82 16.73 5.26
CA LYS A 64 3.91 17.71 5.06
C LYS A 64 5.27 17.04 4.87
N ASP A 65 5.34 15.70 4.97
CA ASP A 65 6.58 14.96 4.82
C ASP A 65 6.99 14.90 3.35
N MET A 66 8.08 15.58 3.00
CA MET A 66 8.57 15.70 1.63
C MET A 66 9.47 14.53 1.19
N THR A 67 9.70 13.52 2.05
CA THR A 67 10.51 12.34 1.74
C THR A 67 10.12 11.68 0.41
N PRO A 68 8.81 11.44 0.11
CA PRO A 68 8.41 10.83 -1.15
C PRO A 68 8.80 11.64 -2.38
N LYS A 69 8.76 12.97 -2.28
CA LYS A 69 9.11 13.86 -3.39
C LYS A 69 10.61 13.82 -3.65
N LEU A 70 11.42 13.80 -2.59
CA LEU A 70 12.87 13.81 -2.69
C LEU A 70 13.45 12.46 -3.13
N LYS A 71 12.84 11.35 -2.70
CA LYS A 71 13.35 9.99 -2.94
C LYS A 71 12.73 9.31 -4.16
N MET A 72 11.44 9.57 -4.43
CA MET A 72 10.67 8.89 -5.47
C MET A 72 10.12 9.85 -6.53
N GLY A 73 10.28 11.17 -6.36
CA GLY A 73 9.69 12.16 -7.26
C GLY A 73 8.17 12.31 -7.13
N VAL A 74 7.55 11.67 -6.13
CA VAL A 74 6.10 11.63 -5.96
C VAL A 74 5.65 12.61 -4.88
N SER A 75 4.63 13.42 -5.18
CA SER A 75 4.07 14.34 -4.18
C SER A 75 3.46 13.58 -2.99
N PRO A 76 3.63 14.04 -1.75
CA PRO A 76 2.96 13.43 -0.59
C PRO A 76 1.44 13.39 -0.73
N ASN A 77 0.86 14.33 -1.48
CA ASN A 77 -0.58 14.39 -1.77
C ASN A 77 -1.06 13.30 -2.74
N ALA A 78 -0.16 12.61 -3.44
CA ALA A 78 -0.52 11.47 -4.29
C ALA A 78 -0.88 10.22 -3.47
N PHE A 79 -0.51 10.18 -2.18
CA PHE A 79 -0.82 9.07 -1.28
C PHE A 79 -2.19 9.26 -0.61
N PHE A 80 -3.25 8.93 -1.34
CA PHE A 80 -4.62 9.00 -0.83
C PHE A 80 -4.93 7.82 0.09
N MET A 81 -5.42 8.09 1.31
CA MET A 81 -5.75 7.09 2.35
C MET A 81 -4.62 6.14 2.77
N VAL A 82 -3.37 6.39 2.40
CA VAL A 82 -2.23 5.54 2.82
C VAL A 82 -1.75 5.88 4.23
N LEU A 83 -1.72 7.18 4.57
CA LEU A 83 -1.13 7.69 5.82
C LEU A 83 -1.61 6.99 7.12
N PRO A 84 -2.91 6.68 7.32
CA PRO A 84 -3.37 6.00 8.53
C PRO A 84 -2.70 4.64 8.77
N PHE A 85 -2.17 4.00 7.74
CA PHE A 85 -1.62 2.65 7.79
C PHE A 85 -0.08 2.63 7.90
N VAL A 86 0.62 3.68 7.45
CA VAL A 86 2.09 3.70 7.31
C VAL A 86 2.83 3.33 8.60
N LYS A 87 2.44 3.90 9.74
CA LYS A 87 3.14 3.64 11.02
C LYS A 87 3.05 2.17 11.43
N ARG A 88 1.87 1.55 11.29
CA ARG A 88 1.64 0.15 11.65
C ARG A 88 2.30 -0.78 10.64
N LEU A 89 2.30 -0.41 9.36
CA LEU A 89 3.00 -1.14 8.30
C LEU A 89 4.52 -1.19 8.56
N ARG A 90 5.14 -0.06 8.89
CA ARG A 90 6.58 -0.01 9.23
C ARG A 90 6.93 -0.89 10.42
N ARG A 91 6.04 -0.97 11.41
CA ARG A 91 6.23 -1.85 12.57
C ARG A 91 6.15 -3.32 12.16
N TRP A 92 5.14 -3.70 11.37
CA TRP A 92 4.97 -5.07 10.89
C TRP A 92 6.18 -5.56 10.07
N VAL A 93 6.82 -4.70 9.28
CA VAL A 93 8.03 -5.05 8.52
C VAL A 93 9.27 -5.24 9.41
N ALA A 94 9.28 -4.65 10.61
CA ALA A 94 10.40 -4.71 11.54
C ALA A 94 10.27 -5.86 12.56
N GLU A 95 9.12 -6.52 12.62
CA GLU A 95 8.84 -7.73 13.40
C GLU A 95 9.33 -8.98 12.66
#